data_AF-A0AA38J197-F1
#
_entry.id   AF-A0AA38J197-F1
#
_cell.length_a   1.000
_cell.length_b   1.000
_cell.length_c   1.000
_cell.angle_alpha   90.00
_cell.angle_beta   90.00
_cell.angle_gamma   90.00
#
_symmetry.space_group_name_H-M   'P 1'
#
loop_
_entity.id
_entity.type
_entity.pdbx_description
1 polymer ?
#
loop_
_entity_poly.entity_id
_entity_poly.type
_entity_poly.pdbx_seq_one_letter_code
_entity_poly.pdbx_strand_id
1 'polypeptide(L)'
;MLRLLRHVCFFGKFLGITPSLQQLNFEPSVSKIYSLLLIVFFTSAVAVSLFYKTSEYFQYLPIKMIVFVCTDFSLYFCNLLLLVAVPFCKRKQWKQLIKNCIQIEKTLTINDTNSVTCRAIFLVTVVLYWIITISDMNLWCQQDDKDYVQKYVIDNVQYHSLLFFYLLLFILLRMFVVYYKTLRHEFALKIWQFKNTTSTVIEKFSTFSNIQYIWSTLQNTIDTFNDIFSWSIFLSILHISLLTIGYLDYALTTVDEAKFVVTSVSFAALFFICIIILTLMCDMVLKEATKSVRMAIKLEEEFFKDNPEIDKLVFVIKSNVPEFCIARFFCIDRGTIFRISSNIITFIIVMLQFKN
;
A
#
# COMPACT_ATOMS: atom_id res chain seq x y z
N MET A 1 5.13 15.41 7.15
CA MET A 1 5.07 13.93 6.94
C MET A 1 6.32 13.38 6.25
N LEU A 2 7.00 14.18 5.42
CA LEU A 2 8.26 13.77 4.77
C LEU A 2 9.33 13.22 5.70
N ARG A 3 9.40 13.70 6.95
CA ARG A 3 10.33 13.14 7.94
C ARG A 3 10.05 11.66 8.19
N LEU A 4 8.79 11.28 8.38
CA LEU A 4 8.41 9.87 8.58
C LEU A 4 8.74 9.04 7.34
N LEU A 5 8.37 9.54 6.15
CA LEU A 5 8.71 8.87 4.89
C LEU A 5 10.23 8.68 4.75
N ARG A 6 11.05 9.64 5.18
CA ARG A 6 12.51 9.50 5.17
C ARG A 6 13.02 8.39 6.08
N HIS A 7 12.46 8.23 7.28
CA HIS A 7 12.84 7.14 8.18
C HIS A 7 12.41 5.79 7.62
N VAL A 8 11.19 5.70 7.06
CA VAL A 8 10.71 4.48 6.41
C VAL A 8 11.60 4.15 5.21
N CYS A 9 11.86 5.08 4.30
CA CYS A 9 12.75 4.82 3.16
C CYS A 9 14.20 4.48 3.58
N PHE A 10 14.66 4.96 4.74
CA PHE A 10 15.96 4.57 5.28
C PHE A 10 15.94 3.09 5.70
N PHE A 11 14.91 2.66 6.42
CA PHE A 11 14.74 1.26 6.82
C PHE A 11 14.49 0.35 5.60
N GLY A 12 13.67 0.81 4.65
CA GLY A 12 13.39 0.11 3.40
C GLY A 12 14.61 -0.03 2.49
N LYS A 13 15.62 0.84 2.63
CA LYS A 13 16.91 0.68 1.94
C LYS A 13 17.66 -0.55 2.43
N PHE A 14 17.63 -0.80 3.74
CA PHE A 14 18.24 -1.99 4.34
C PHE A 14 17.58 -3.28 3.83
N LEU A 15 16.26 -3.25 3.63
CA LEU A 15 15.51 -4.37 3.06
C LEU A 15 15.59 -4.45 1.53
N GLY A 16 16.24 -3.50 0.85
CA GLY A 16 16.27 -3.43 -0.62
C GLY A 16 14.94 -3.02 -1.28
N ILE A 17 13.93 -2.64 -0.50
CA ILE A 17 12.57 -2.31 -0.98
C ILE A 17 12.49 -0.88 -1.52
N THR A 18 13.19 0.08 -0.89
CA THR A 18 13.15 1.49 -1.30
C THR A 18 14.54 2.05 -1.57
N PRO A 19 14.75 2.76 -2.69
CA PRO A 19 16.00 3.46 -2.92
C PRO A 19 16.10 4.65 -1.95
N SER A 20 17.32 4.95 -1.51
CA SER A 20 17.52 6.01 -0.53
C SER A 20 17.21 7.39 -1.10
N LEU A 21 16.56 8.23 -0.29
CA LEU A 21 16.26 9.63 -0.64
C LEU A 21 17.51 10.48 -0.91
N GLN A 22 18.65 10.14 -0.30
CA GLN A 22 19.91 10.86 -0.49
C GLN A 22 20.62 10.50 -1.81
N GLN A 23 20.33 9.33 -2.39
CA GLN A 23 20.93 8.87 -3.66
C GLN A 23 20.16 9.32 -4.90
N LEU A 24 19.35 10.38 -4.81
CA LEU A 24 18.72 10.99 -5.99
C LEU A 24 19.76 11.39 -7.06
N ASN A 25 21.03 11.57 -6.67
CA ASN A 25 22.14 12.00 -7.53
C ASN A 25 23.32 11.01 -7.62
N PHE A 26 23.34 9.87 -6.91
CA PHE A 26 24.50 8.96 -6.87
C PHE A 26 24.36 7.73 -7.80
N GLU A 27 25.51 7.22 -8.23
CA GLU A 27 25.67 6.24 -9.31
C GLU A 27 24.92 4.90 -9.12
N PRO A 28 24.40 4.31 -10.21
CA PRO A 28 23.47 3.18 -10.20
C PRO A 28 24.08 1.81 -9.89
N SER A 29 25.40 1.66 -9.95
CA SER A 29 26.05 0.34 -10.09
C SER A 29 25.97 -0.50 -8.81
N VAL A 30 26.35 0.06 -7.66
CA VAL A 30 26.42 -0.68 -6.39
C VAL A 30 25.04 -1.13 -5.89
N SER A 31 24.03 -0.26 -6.02
CA SER A 31 22.66 -0.60 -5.59
C SER A 31 22.07 -1.73 -6.43
N LYS A 32 22.38 -1.81 -7.72
CA LYS A 32 21.90 -2.90 -8.59
C LYS A 32 22.55 -4.22 -8.24
N ILE A 33 23.86 -4.22 -7.97
CA ILE A 33 24.60 -5.41 -7.53
C ILE A 33 24.02 -5.92 -6.20
N TYR A 34 23.81 -5.01 -5.24
CA TYR A 34 23.19 -5.37 -3.96
C TYR A 34 21.79 -5.99 -4.13
N SER A 35 20.92 -5.36 -4.92
CA SER A 35 19.58 -5.91 -5.18
C SER A 35 19.65 -7.26 -5.91
N LEU A 36 20.61 -7.47 -6.82
CA LEU A 36 20.79 -8.75 -7.51
C LEU A 36 21.27 -9.84 -6.54
N LEU A 37 22.21 -9.53 -5.65
CA LEU A 37 22.66 -10.45 -4.60
C LEU A 37 21.51 -10.81 -3.65
N LEU A 38 20.69 -9.83 -3.26
CA LEU A 38 19.50 -10.10 -2.46
C LEU A 38 18.52 -11.02 -3.19
N ILE A 39 18.25 -10.80 -4.48
CA ILE A 39 17.35 -11.67 -5.26
C ILE A 39 17.89 -13.10 -5.28
N VAL A 40 19.17 -13.30 -5.60
CA VAL A 40 19.79 -14.65 -5.63
C VAL A 40 19.68 -15.31 -4.25
N PHE A 41 20.01 -14.59 -3.18
CA PHE A 41 19.89 -15.08 -1.82
C PHE A 41 18.44 -15.47 -1.49
N PHE A 42 17.48 -14.57 -1.72
CA PHE A 42 16.06 -14.83 -1.46
C PHE A 42 15.52 -16.01 -2.27
N THR A 43 15.81 -16.08 -3.57
CA THR A 43 15.36 -17.20 -4.41
C THR A 43 15.96 -18.52 -3.94
N SER A 44 17.25 -18.54 -3.57
CA SER A 44 17.88 -19.75 -3.03
C SER A 44 17.27 -20.19 -1.70
N ALA A 45 17.02 -19.25 -0.78
CA ALA A 45 16.42 -19.53 0.52
C ALA A 45 14.98 -20.04 0.40
N VAL A 46 14.18 -19.47 -0.51
CA VAL A 46 12.82 -19.93 -0.81
C VAL A 46 12.84 -21.32 -1.44
N ALA A 47 13.78 -21.59 -2.36
CA ALA A 47 13.91 -22.93 -2.95
C ALA A 47 14.24 -24.00 -1.90
N VAL A 48 15.11 -23.68 -0.94
CA VAL A 48 15.43 -24.56 0.19
C VAL A 48 14.20 -24.76 1.08
N SER A 49 13.48 -23.70 1.46
CA SER A 49 12.24 -23.79 2.24
C SER A 49 11.20 -24.68 1.56
N LEU A 50 10.96 -24.48 0.26
CA LEU A 50 10.03 -25.29 -0.53
C LEU A 50 10.44 -26.77 -0.57
N PHE A 51 11.74 -27.06 -0.68
CA PHE A 51 12.24 -28.44 -0.63
C PHE A 51 11.87 -29.13 0.69
N TYR A 52 12.02 -28.46 1.83
CA TYR A 52 11.64 -29.00 3.14
C TYR A 52 10.12 -29.11 3.33
N LYS A 53 9.33 -28.18 2.76
CA LYS A 53 7.86 -28.23 2.81
C LYS A 53 7.24 -29.28 1.89
N THR A 54 7.97 -29.72 0.87
CA THR A 54 7.44 -30.63 -0.17
C THR A 54 6.86 -31.92 0.42
N SER A 55 7.53 -32.52 1.43
CA SER A 55 7.04 -33.74 2.07
C SER A 55 5.70 -33.55 2.79
N GLU A 56 5.45 -32.36 3.32
CA GLU A 56 4.21 -32.02 4.03
C GLU A 56 3.08 -31.78 3.01
N TYR A 57 3.39 -31.14 1.89
CA TYR A 57 2.41 -30.85 0.84
C TYR A 57 1.80 -32.10 0.21
N PHE A 58 2.58 -33.17 0.07
CA PHE A 58 2.08 -34.45 -0.45
C PHE A 58 1.12 -35.17 0.50
N GLN A 59 1.02 -34.75 1.77
CA GLN A 59 0.06 -35.31 2.72
C GLN A 59 -1.31 -34.61 2.67
N TYR A 60 -1.40 -33.45 2.03
CA TYR A 60 -2.64 -32.68 1.94
C TYR A 60 -3.58 -33.18 0.84
N LEU A 61 -4.88 -32.94 1.02
CA LEU A 61 -5.86 -33.08 -0.05
C LEU A 61 -5.48 -32.18 -1.24
N PRO A 62 -5.76 -32.57 -2.50
CA PRO A 62 -5.31 -31.84 -3.69
C PRO A 62 -5.67 -30.35 -3.69
N ILE A 63 -6.89 -30.00 -3.27
CA ILE A 63 -7.35 -28.60 -3.20
C ILE A 63 -6.51 -27.81 -2.18
N LYS A 64 -6.29 -28.38 -1.00
CA LYS A 64 -5.47 -27.76 0.05
C LYS A 64 -4.03 -27.58 -0.41
N MET A 65 -3.44 -28.60 -1.02
CA MET A 65 -2.10 -28.53 -1.63
C MET A 65 -2.00 -27.37 -2.63
N ILE A 66 -2.98 -27.22 -3.53
CA ILE A 66 -3.00 -26.12 -4.51
C ILE A 66 -3.03 -24.76 -3.81
N VAL A 67 -3.83 -24.59 -2.74
CA VAL A 67 -3.89 -23.32 -1.99
C VAL A 67 -2.54 -22.97 -1.37
N PHE A 68 -1.88 -23.91 -0.69
CA PHE A 68 -0.57 -23.67 -0.08
C PHE A 68 0.50 -23.36 -1.11
N VAL A 69 0.57 -24.14 -2.19
CA VAL A 69 1.49 -23.89 -3.30
C VAL A 69 1.25 -22.50 -3.90
N CYS A 70 0.00 -22.13 -4.19
CA CYS A 70 -0.33 -20.79 -4.70
C CYS A 70 0.01 -19.68 -3.68
N THR A 71 -0.12 -19.94 -2.38
CA THR A 71 0.22 -19.00 -1.31
C THR A 71 1.71 -18.71 -1.30
N ASP A 72 2.55 -19.74 -1.34
CA ASP A 72 4.02 -19.61 -1.37
C ASP A 72 4.49 -18.94 -2.67
N PHE A 73 3.93 -19.35 -3.82
CA PHE A 73 4.23 -18.68 -5.09
C PHE A 73 3.85 -17.20 -5.07
N SER A 74 2.65 -16.87 -4.60
CA SER A 74 2.20 -15.47 -4.53
C SER A 74 3.03 -14.63 -3.55
N LEU A 75 3.45 -15.19 -2.42
CA LEU A 75 4.36 -14.51 -1.47
C LEU A 75 5.72 -14.24 -2.10
N TYR A 76 6.29 -15.24 -2.78
CA TYR A 76 7.55 -15.11 -3.49
C TYR A 76 7.47 -14.04 -4.59
N PHE A 77 6.44 -14.09 -5.44
CA PHE A 77 6.25 -13.11 -6.51
C PHE A 77 6.01 -11.69 -5.97
N CYS A 78 5.28 -11.54 -4.85
CA CYS A 78 5.15 -10.25 -4.17
C CYS A 78 6.53 -9.69 -3.79
N ASN A 79 7.34 -10.48 -3.09
CA ASN A 79 8.67 -10.06 -2.65
C ASN A 79 9.62 -9.80 -3.82
N LEU A 80 9.59 -10.65 -4.85
CA LEU A 80 10.39 -10.47 -6.06
C LEU A 80 10.03 -9.15 -6.74
N LEU A 81 8.75 -8.83 -6.89
CA LEU A 81 8.35 -7.55 -7.46
C LEU A 81 8.75 -6.37 -6.58
N LEU A 82 8.66 -6.47 -5.25
CA LEU A 82 9.12 -5.40 -4.37
C LEU A 82 10.63 -5.15 -4.52
N LEU A 83 11.43 -6.23 -4.58
CA LEU A 83 12.88 -6.17 -4.73
C LEU A 83 13.34 -5.77 -6.14
N VAL A 84 12.59 -6.12 -7.18
CA VAL A 84 12.94 -5.87 -8.59
C VAL A 84 12.34 -4.57 -9.11
N ALA A 85 11.05 -4.33 -8.86
CA ALA A 85 10.30 -3.27 -9.52
C ALA A 85 10.87 -1.89 -9.20
N VAL A 86 11.15 -1.59 -7.94
CA VAL A 86 11.62 -0.25 -7.54
C VAL A 86 13.06 0.02 -7.99
N PRO A 87 14.05 -0.87 -7.75
CA PRO A 87 15.45 -0.59 -8.11
C PRO A 87 15.72 -0.68 -9.62
N PHE A 88 15.09 -1.61 -10.34
CA PHE A 88 15.42 -1.89 -11.74
C PHE A 88 14.43 -1.26 -12.73
N CYS A 89 13.12 -1.45 -12.52
CA CYS A 89 12.13 -1.12 -13.55
C CYS A 89 11.51 0.28 -13.38
N LYS A 90 11.35 0.74 -12.14
CA LYS A 90 10.51 1.90 -11.79
C LYS A 90 11.26 3.01 -11.04
N ARG A 91 12.60 3.02 -11.10
CA ARG A 91 13.43 4.00 -10.39
C ARG A 91 13.12 5.45 -10.79
N LYS A 92 12.88 5.71 -12.08
CA LYS A 92 12.54 7.05 -12.59
C LYS A 92 11.21 7.53 -12.03
N GLN A 93 10.20 6.66 -12.06
CA GLN A 93 8.86 6.88 -11.51
C GLN A 93 8.94 7.11 -10.01
N TRP A 94 9.71 6.31 -9.27
CA TRP A 94 9.90 6.52 -7.83
C TRP A 94 10.55 7.87 -7.53
N LYS A 95 11.60 8.26 -8.27
CA LYS A 95 12.21 9.58 -8.15
C LYS A 95 11.21 10.71 -8.42
N GLN A 96 10.36 10.55 -9.43
CA GLN A 96 9.29 11.50 -9.75
C GLN A 96 8.24 11.58 -8.64
N LEU A 97 7.76 10.45 -8.13
CA LEU A 97 6.81 10.37 -7.01
C LEU A 97 7.32 11.16 -5.80
N ILE A 98 8.55 10.86 -5.37
CA ILE A 98 9.17 11.51 -4.22
C ILE A 98 9.41 13.00 -4.47
N LYS A 99 9.87 13.39 -5.66
CA LYS A 99 10.08 14.79 -6.03
C LYS A 99 8.78 15.57 -5.97
N ASN A 100 7.69 15.01 -6.51
CA ASN A 100 6.38 15.65 -6.51
C ASN A 100 5.84 15.80 -5.08
N CYS A 101 5.95 14.77 -4.24
CA CYS A 101 5.56 14.87 -2.82
C CYS A 101 6.33 15.97 -2.09
N ILE A 102 7.66 16.06 -2.29
CA ILE A 102 8.47 17.13 -1.69
C ILE A 102 8.04 18.50 -2.20
N GLN A 103 7.74 18.63 -3.48
CA GLN A 103 7.32 19.89 -4.08
C GLN A 103 5.95 20.33 -3.53
N ILE A 104 4.97 19.44 -3.49
CA ILE A 104 3.63 19.72 -2.96
C ILE A 104 3.70 20.13 -1.48
N GLU A 105 4.48 19.43 -0.65
CA GLU A 105 4.61 19.77 0.79
C GLU A 105 5.38 21.07 1.04
N LYS A 106 6.22 21.52 0.10
CA LYS A 106 6.84 22.85 0.17
C LYS A 106 5.88 23.96 -0.23
N THR A 107 5.01 23.70 -1.22
CA THR A 107 4.07 24.69 -1.74
C THR A 107 2.83 24.84 -0.85
N LEU A 108 2.32 23.73 -0.30
CA LEU A 108 1.25 23.72 0.69
C LEU A 108 1.90 23.76 2.07
N THR A 109 1.79 24.85 2.83
CA THR A 109 2.31 24.99 4.20
C THR A 109 1.60 24.02 5.17
N ILE A 110 1.95 22.74 5.10
CA ILE A 110 1.29 21.66 5.84
C ILE A 110 1.82 21.60 7.26
N ASN A 111 0.95 21.84 8.24
CA ASN A 111 1.26 21.63 9.65
C ASN A 111 1.39 20.13 9.96
N ASP A 112 2.50 19.75 10.62
CA ASP A 112 2.93 18.35 10.79
C ASP A 112 2.23 17.60 11.95
N THR A 113 1.05 18.06 12.41
CA THR A 113 0.35 17.53 13.59
C THR A 113 -0.01 16.06 13.46
N ASN A 114 -0.31 15.59 12.24
CA ASN A 114 -0.64 14.18 11.98
C ASN A 114 0.57 13.23 11.96
N SER A 115 1.81 13.74 12.03
CA SER A 115 3.00 12.90 11.93
C SER A 115 3.22 12.00 13.15
N VAL A 116 2.79 12.44 14.33
CA VAL A 116 2.91 11.68 15.59
C VAL A 116 2.01 10.45 15.53
N THR A 117 0.75 10.60 15.13
CA THR A 117 -0.20 9.49 14.98
C THR A 117 0.30 8.45 13.98
N CYS A 118 0.86 8.88 12.84
CA CYS A 118 1.38 7.95 11.84
C CYS A 118 2.61 7.17 12.34
N ARG A 119 3.48 7.81 13.14
CA ARG A 119 4.62 7.13 13.80
C ARG A 119 4.14 6.11 14.83
N ALA A 120 3.13 6.47 15.62
CA ALA A 120 2.55 5.57 16.62
C ALA A 120 1.93 4.34 15.94
N ILE A 121 1.14 4.54 14.87
CA ILE A 121 0.58 3.43 14.08
C ILE A 121 1.70 2.53 13.55
N PHE A 122 2.73 3.11 12.92
CA PHE A 122 3.88 2.35 12.42
C PHE A 122 4.53 1.49 13.50
N LEU A 123 4.84 2.08 14.66
CA LEU A 123 5.50 1.38 15.76
C LEU A 123 4.62 0.26 16.33
N VAL A 124 3.34 0.56 16.60
CA VAL A 124 2.39 -0.41 17.16
C VAL A 124 2.21 -1.59 16.20
N THR A 125 2.05 -1.35 14.90
CA THR A 125 1.89 -2.42 13.92
C THR A 125 3.13 -3.31 13.82
N VAL A 126 4.34 -2.74 13.84
CA VAL A 126 5.60 -3.52 13.82
C VAL A 126 5.76 -4.34 15.11
N VAL A 127 5.48 -3.76 16.27
CA VAL A 127 5.56 -4.46 17.56
C VAL A 127 4.54 -5.60 17.60
N LEU A 128 3.29 -5.34 17.20
CA LEU A 128 2.24 -6.35 17.16
C LEU A 128 2.61 -7.51 16.23
N TYR A 129 3.17 -7.22 15.06
CA TYR A 129 3.66 -8.24 14.14
C TYR A 129 4.71 -9.15 14.78
N TRP A 130 5.72 -8.58 15.45
CA TRP A 130 6.77 -9.38 16.09
C TRP A 130 6.23 -10.21 17.26
N ILE A 131 5.28 -9.68 18.05
CA ILE A 131 4.63 -10.45 19.12
C ILE A 131 3.91 -11.68 18.54
N ILE A 132 3.11 -11.49 17.48
CA ILE A 132 2.38 -12.59 16.84
C ILE A 132 3.36 -13.59 16.22
N THR A 133 4.38 -13.10 15.49
CA THR A 133 5.37 -13.94 14.81
C THR A 133 6.19 -14.76 15.80
N ILE A 134 6.68 -14.16 16.88
CA ILE A 134 7.44 -14.89 17.91
C ILE A 134 6.55 -15.93 18.61
N SER A 135 5.27 -15.59 18.85
CA SER A 135 4.31 -16.54 19.44
C SER A 135 4.05 -17.72 18.51
N ASP A 136 3.87 -17.47 17.22
CA ASP A 136 3.70 -18.48 16.18
C ASP A 136 4.95 -19.37 16.09
N MET A 137 6.14 -18.79 15.96
CA MET A 137 7.41 -19.51 15.94
C MET A 137 7.59 -20.41 17.17
N ASN A 138 7.22 -19.92 18.36
CA ASN A 138 7.35 -20.71 19.59
C ASN A 138 6.42 -21.91 19.62
N LEU A 139 5.18 -21.76 19.13
CA LEU A 139 4.21 -22.86 19.06
C LEU A 139 4.66 -23.92 18.05
N TRP A 140 5.06 -23.51 16.85
CA TRP A 140 5.50 -24.44 15.83
C TRP A 140 6.83 -25.12 16.18
N CYS A 141 7.78 -24.43 16.83
CA CYS A 141 9.01 -25.07 17.33
C CYS A 141 8.73 -26.18 18.36
N GLN A 142 7.61 -26.11 19.09
CA GLN A 142 7.22 -27.17 20.03
C GLN A 142 6.63 -28.40 19.32
N GLN A 143 6.07 -28.23 18.13
CA GLN A 143 5.40 -29.28 17.37
C GLN A 143 6.32 -29.97 16.36
N ASP A 144 7.10 -29.18 15.60
CA ASP A 144 7.88 -29.61 14.43
C ASP A 144 9.39 -29.77 14.75
N ASP A 145 9.78 -29.70 16.02
CA ASP A 145 11.17 -29.72 16.49
C ASP A 145 12.08 -28.73 15.71
N LYS A 146 13.29 -29.15 15.30
CA LYS A 146 14.31 -28.29 14.67
C LYS A 146 14.02 -27.96 13.22
N ASP A 147 13.08 -28.66 12.57
CA ASP A 147 12.81 -28.52 11.14
C ASP A 147 12.01 -27.25 10.82
N TYR A 148 11.29 -26.70 11.81
CA TYR A 148 10.54 -25.44 11.66
C TYR A 148 11.42 -24.29 11.14
N VAL A 149 12.63 -24.16 11.67
CA VAL A 149 13.57 -23.09 11.30
C VAL A 149 13.91 -23.17 9.82
N GLN A 150 14.12 -24.38 9.30
CA GLN A 150 14.46 -24.62 7.89
C GLN A 150 13.27 -24.38 6.96
N LYS A 151 12.05 -24.70 7.43
CA LYS A 151 10.81 -24.51 6.67
C LYS A 151 10.36 -23.04 6.60
N TYR A 152 10.34 -22.32 7.72
CA TYR A 152 9.51 -21.09 7.85
C TYR A 152 10.28 -19.80 8.17
N VAL A 153 11.59 -19.83 8.44
CA VAL A 153 12.34 -18.58 8.73
C VAL A 153 12.32 -17.62 7.53
N ILE A 154 12.47 -18.13 6.31
CA ILE A 154 12.45 -17.29 5.13
C ILE A 154 11.07 -16.66 4.89
N ASP A 155 10.00 -17.41 5.14
CA ASP A 155 8.63 -16.90 5.05
C ASP A 155 8.43 -15.73 6.00
N ASN A 156 8.92 -15.84 7.23
CA ASN A 156 8.84 -14.76 8.22
C ASN A 156 9.57 -13.50 7.74
N VAL A 157 10.74 -13.64 7.11
CA VAL A 157 11.44 -12.49 6.49
C VAL A 157 10.63 -11.90 5.33
N GLN A 158 9.97 -12.73 4.52
CA GLN A 158 9.11 -12.31 3.42
C GLN A 158 7.85 -11.58 3.93
N TYR A 159 7.22 -12.08 4.99
CA TYR A 159 6.08 -11.43 5.64
C TYR A 159 6.46 -10.10 6.29
N HIS A 160 7.64 -10.02 6.89
CA HIS A 160 8.15 -8.76 7.42
C HIS A 160 8.34 -7.71 6.31
N SER A 161 8.87 -8.14 5.16
CA SER A 161 9.03 -7.29 3.97
C SER A 161 7.69 -6.82 3.40
N LEU A 162 6.70 -7.72 3.37
CA LEU A 162 5.33 -7.41 2.96
C LEU A 162 4.63 -6.44 3.93
N LEU A 163 4.81 -6.61 5.24
CA LEU A 163 4.29 -5.68 6.25
C LEU A 163 4.90 -4.29 6.08
N PHE A 164 6.22 -4.23 5.90
CA PHE A 164 6.92 -2.98 5.66
C PHE A 164 6.39 -2.28 4.40
N PHE A 165 6.11 -3.05 3.34
CA PHE A 165 5.48 -2.54 2.14
C PHE A 165 4.08 -1.93 2.40
N TYR A 166 3.23 -2.60 3.19
CA TYR A 166 1.92 -2.05 3.57
C TYR A 166 2.05 -0.73 4.32
N LEU A 167 2.99 -0.64 5.25
CA LEU A 167 3.25 0.59 6.02
C LEU A 167 3.72 1.73 5.10
N LEU A 168 4.56 1.43 4.11
CA LEU A 168 4.99 2.41 3.11
C LEU A 168 3.79 2.93 2.29
N LEU A 169 2.95 2.03 1.77
CA LEU A 169 1.77 2.43 1.01
C LEU A 169 0.80 3.25 1.85
N PHE A 170 0.57 2.84 3.10
CA PHE A 170 -0.27 3.59 4.04
C PHE A 170 0.21 5.03 4.22
N ILE A 171 1.52 5.23 4.41
CA ILE A 171 2.11 6.57 4.57
C ILE A 171 1.91 7.41 3.30
N LEU A 172 2.16 6.84 2.12
CA LEU A 172 1.99 7.54 0.84
C LEU A 172 0.52 7.96 0.62
N LEU A 173 -0.42 7.04 0.81
CA LEU A 173 -1.85 7.35 0.69
C LEU A 173 -2.29 8.38 1.72
N ARG A 174 -1.76 8.32 2.95
CA ARG A 174 -2.04 9.33 3.97
C ARG A 174 -1.53 10.71 3.59
N MET A 175 -0.36 10.78 2.94
CA MET A 175 0.16 12.01 2.36
C MET A 175 -0.81 12.56 1.31
N PHE A 176 -1.33 11.72 0.41
CA PHE A 176 -2.31 12.16 -0.59
C PHE A 176 -3.61 12.70 0.03
N VAL A 177 -4.15 12.02 1.06
CA VAL A 177 -5.33 12.51 1.79
C VAL A 177 -5.09 13.91 2.36
N VAL A 178 -3.93 14.13 2.99
CA VAL A 178 -3.58 15.44 3.54
C VAL A 178 -3.37 16.47 2.43
N TYR A 179 -2.76 16.10 1.31
CA TYR A 179 -2.56 17.01 0.18
C TYR A 179 -3.88 17.50 -0.40
N TYR A 180 -4.86 16.61 -0.68
CA TYR A 180 -6.17 17.05 -1.15
C TYR A 180 -6.93 17.88 -0.11
N LYS A 181 -6.86 17.51 1.17
CA LYS A 181 -7.53 18.26 2.25
C LYS A 181 -6.97 19.68 2.37
N THR A 182 -5.64 19.82 2.39
CA THR A 182 -4.97 21.13 2.47
C THR A 182 -5.20 21.94 1.20
N LEU A 183 -5.09 21.32 0.02
CA LEU A 183 -5.35 21.99 -1.25
C LEU A 183 -6.78 22.54 -1.32
N ARG A 184 -7.78 21.79 -0.84
CA ARG A 184 -9.16 22.28 -0.73
C ARG A 184 -9.28 23.50 0.18
N HIS A 185 -8.59 23.47 1.32
CA HIS A 185 -8.61 24.57 2.29
C HIS A 185 -7.97 25.83 1.70
N GLU A 186 -6.80 25.69 1.06
CA GLU A 186 -6.12 26.79 0.36
C GLU A 186 -6.98 27.36 -0.77
N PHE A 187 -7.64 26.49 -1.53
CA PHE A 187 -8.58 26.89 -2.57
C PHE A 187 -9.74 27.71 -1.98
N ALA A 188 -10.35 27.23 -0.90
CA ALA A 188 -11.43 27.92 -0.20
C ALA A 188 -11.02 29.32 0.29
N LEU A 189 -9.84 29.42 0.92
CA LEU A 189 -9.32 30.69 1.43
C LEU A 189 -9.08 31.70 0.31
N LYS A 190 -8.44 31.27 -0.79
CA LYS A 190 -8.16 32.14 -1.94
C LYS A 190 -9.42 32.67 -2.60
N ILE A 191 -10.48 31.87 -2.63
CA ILE A 191 -11.78 32.31 -3.16
C ILE A 191 -12.46 33.29 -2.22
N TRP A 192 -12.41 33.05 -0.91
CA TRP A 192 -12.93 34.00 0.07
C TRP A 192 -12.20 35.34 -0.02
N GLN A 193 -10.87 35.32 -0.17
CA GLN A 193 -10.06 36.53 -0.39
C GLN A 193 -10.42 37.22 -1.70
N PHE A 194 -10.61 36.45 -2.79
CA PHE A 194 -11.04 36.99 -4.07
C PHE A 194 -12.38 37.73 -3.96
N LYS A 195 -13.33 37.17 -3.20
CA LYS A 195 -14.66 37.78 -3.00
C LYS A 195 -14.59 39.10 -2.25
N ASN A 196 -13.69 39.22 -1.28
CA ASN A 196 -13.62 40.37 -0.37
C ASN A 196 -12.60 41.43 -0.77
N THR A 197 -11.77 41.19 -1.80
CA THR A 197 -10.69 42.10 -2.19
C THR A 197 -10.89 42.64 -3.60
N THR A 198 -10.80 43.96 -3.76
CA THR A 198 -10.70 44.67 -5.05
C THR A 198 -9.31 44.49 -5.70
N SER A 199 -8.79 43.26 -5.74
CA SER A 199 -7.48 43.01 -6.35
C SER A 199 -7.53 43.11 -7.88
N THR A 200 -6.40 43.49 -8.46
CA THR A 200 -6.22 43.64 -9.91
C THR A 200 -6.32 42.28 -10.61
N VAL A 201 -6.73 42.28 -11.89
CA VAL A 201 -6.92 41.07 -12.72
C VAL A 201 -5.64 40.20 -12.79
N ILE A 202 -4.45 40.82 -12.72
CA ILE A 202 -3.16 40.14 -12.87
C ILE A 202 -2.78 39.32 -11.62
N GLU A 203 -3.04 39.83 -10.40
CA GLU A 203 -2.81 39.07 -9.15
C GLU A 203 -3.80 37.91 -9.00
N LYS A 204 -5.00 38.07 -9.55
CA LYS A 204 -6.02 37.02 -9.61
C LYS A 204 -5.57 35.85 -10.50
N PHE A 205 -4.98 36.14 -11.66
CA PHE A 205 -4.52 35.13 -12.62
C PHE A 205 -3.39 34.24 -12.08
N SER A 206 -2.37 34.83 -11.48
CA SER A 206 -1.22 34.08 -10.93
C SER A 206 -1.64 33.12 -9.80
N THR A 207 -2.66 33.50 -9.03
CA THR A 207 -3.11 32.76 -7.86
C THR A 207 -3.82 31.45 -8.21
N PHE A 208 -4.67 31.44 -9.25
CA PHE A 208 -5.36 30.23 -9.72
C PHE A 208 -4.46 29.30 -10.53
N SER A 209 -3.52 29.84 -11.29
CA SER A 209 -2.54 29.03 -12.03
C SER A 209 -1.71 28.12 -11.11
N ASN A 210 -1.34 28.62 -9.92
CA ASN A 210 -0.65 27.83 -8.90
C ASN A 210 -1.51 26.67 -8.37
N ILE A 211 -2.82 26.89 -8.17
CA ILE A 211 -3.74 25.83 -7.70
C ILE A 211 -3.89 24.76 -8.78
N GLN A 212 -4.09 25.16 -10.04
CA GLN A 212 -4.15 24.24 -11.19
C GLN A 212 -2.89 23.39 -11.28
N TYR A 213 -1.72 24.03 -11.13
CA TYR A 213 -0.43 23.35 -11.15
C TYR A 213 -0.31 22.31 -10.04
N ILE A 214 -0.65 22.66 -8.80
CA ILE A 214 -0.59 21.72 -7.66
C ILE A 214 -1.56 20.56 -7.88
N TRP A 215 -2.76 20.82 -8.37
CA TRP A 215 -3.76 19.79 -8.63
C TRP A 215 -3.30 18.80 -9.70
N SER A 216 -2.81 19.29 -10.84
CA SER A 216 -2.25 18.46 -11.91
C SER A 216 -1.02 17.69 -11.43
N THR A 217 -0.17 18.30 -10.61
CA THR A 217 0.99 17.62 -10.00
C THR A 217 0.55 16.50 -9.07
N LEU A 218 -0.51 16.70 -8.28
CA LEU A 218 -1.06 15.69 -7.38
C LEU A 218 -1.67 14.51 -8.15
N GLN A 219 -2.41 14.78 -9.23
CA GLN A 219 -2.92 13.74 -10.12
C GLN A 219 -1.78 12.92 -10.74
N ASN A 220 -0.79 13.59 -11.34
CA ASN A 220 0.40 12.93 -11.89
C ASN A 220 1.15 12.10 -10.83
N THR A 221 1.12 12.53 -9.56
CA THR A 221 1.73 11.80 -8.44
C THR A 221 0.98 10.49 -8.16
N ILE A 222 -0.34 10.52 -8.22
CA ILE A 222 -1.18 9.33 -8.02
C ILE A 222 -1.08 8.38 -9.21
N ASP A 223 -1.04 8.89 -10.43
CA ASP A 223 -0.81 8.06 -11.62
C ASP A 223 0.55 7.37 -11.56
N THR A 224 1.58 8.11 -11.13
CA THR A 224 2.91 7.55 -10.87
C THR A 224 2.88 6.50 -9.76
N PHE A 225 2.09 6.71 -8.70
CA PHE A 225 1.91 5.74 -7.61
C PHE A 225 1.28 4.43 -8.13
N ASN A 226 0.20 4.53 -8.91
CA ASN A 226 -0.45 3.38 -9.53
C ASN A 226 0.54 2.63 -10.45
N ASP A 227 1.27 3.36 -11.29
CA ASP A 227 2.25 2.76 -12.21
C ASP A 227 3.38 1.97 -11.51
N ILE A 228 3.70 2.32 -10.27
CA ILE A 228 4.71 1.63 -9.46
C ILE A 228 4.09 0.45 -8.71
N PHE A 229 2.96 0.67 -8.04
CA PHE A 229 2.47 -0.23 -6.99
C PHE A 229 1.27 -1.08 -7.37
N SER A 230 0.59 -0.79 -8.48
CA SER A 230 -0.64 -1.48 -8.85
C SER A 230 -0.50 -3.00 -8.95
N TRP A 231 0.60 -3.50 -9.53
CA TRP A 231 0.87 -4.95 -9.59
C TRP A 231 1.21 -5.56 -8.24
N SER A 232 1.98 -4.84 -7.41
CA SER A 232 2.30 -5.30 -6.05
C SER A 232 1.03 -5.37 -5.19
N ILE A 233 0.14 -4.38 -5.28
CA ILE A 233 -1.14 -4.38 -4.56
C ILE A 233 -2.02 -5.55 -5.03
N PHE A 234 -2.11 -5.78 -6.35
CA PHE A 234 -2.85 -6.92 -6.91
C PHE A 234 -2.41 -8.25 -6.30
N LEU A 235 -1.11 -8.54 -6.38
CA LEU A 235 -0.56 -9.80 -5.90
C LEU A 235 -0.63 -9.93 -4.39
N SER A 236 -0.52 -8.82 -3.66
CA SER A 236 -0.67 -8.87 -2.21
C SER A 236 -2.12 -9.16 -1.79
N ILE A 237 -3.11 -8.65 -2.53
CA ILE A 237 -4.53 -9.02 -2.33
C ILE A 237 -4.76 -10.50 -2.61
N LEU A 238 -4.22 -11.02 -3.71
CA LEU A 238 -4.31 -12.44 -4.04
C LEU A 238 -3.66 -13.29 -2.95
N HIS A 239 -2.44 -12.95 -2.55
CA HIS A 239 -1.68 -13.67 -1.53
C HIS A 239 -2.43 -13.72 -0.19
N ILE A 240 -2.90 -12.58 0.32
CA ILE A 240 -3.61 -12.56 1.61
C ILE A 240 -4.95 -13.28 1.53
N SER A 241 -5.63 -13.26 0.38
CA SER A 241 -6.85 -14.04 0.20
C SER A 241 -6.56 -15.54 0.35
N LEU A 242 -5.51 -16.03 -0.31
CA LEU A 242 -5.07 -17.43 -0.20
C LEU A 242 -4.58 -17.78 1.21
N LEU A 243 -3.81 -16.89 1.84
CA LEU A 243 -3.34 -17.02 3.21
C LEU A 243 -4.50 -17.16 4.19
N THR A 244 -5.51 -16.30 4.06
CA THR A 244 -6.69 -16.30 4.93
C THR A 244 -7.50 -17.59 4.74
N ILE A 245 -7.64 -18.06 3.50
CA ILE A 245 -8.27 -19.36 3.21
C ILE A 245 -7.51 -20.49 3.90
N GLY A 246 -6.18 -20.55 3.75
CA GLY A 246 -5.35 -21.59 4.35
C GLY A 246 -5.43 -21.63 5.87
N TYR A 247 -5.35 -20.47 6.54
CA TYR A 247 -5.46 -20.40 8.00
C TYR A 247 -6.87 -20.63 8.53
N LEU A 248 -7.92 -20.24 7.79
CA LEU A 248 -9.29 -20.54 8.20
C LEU A 248 -9.62 -22.02 8.01
N ASP A 249 -9.15 -22.66 6.93
CA ASP A 249 -9.23 -24.12 6.79
C ASP A 249 -8.51 -24.81 7.96
N TYR A 250 -7.29 -24.40 8.28
CA TYR A 250 -6.56 -24.93 9.43
C TYR A 250 -7.34 -24.74 10.75
N ALA A 251 -7.84 -23.54 11.01
CA ALA A 251 -8.61 -23.22 12.21
C ALA A 251 -9.91 -24.04 12.36
N LEU A 252 -10.59 -24.34 11.26
CA LEU A 252 -11.83 -25.12 11.27
C LEU A 252 -11.58 -26.62 11.33
N THR A 253 -10.39 -27.07 10.93
CA THR A 253 -10.05 -28.50 10.86
C THR A 253 -9.33 -29.01 12.10
N THR A 254 -8.61 -28.15 12.83
CA THR A 254 -7.85 -28.50 14.04
C THR A 254 -8.62 -28.06 15.29
N VAL A 255 -9.42 -28.96 15.86
CA VAL A 255 -10.37 -28.65 16.96
C VAL A 255 -9.67 -28.61 18.34
N ASP A 256 -8.52 -29.27 18.50
CA ASP A 256 -8.00 -29.61 19.83
C ASP A 256 -6.95 -28.63 20.40
N GLU A 257 -6.50 -27.63 19.62
CA GLU A 257 -5.41 -26.74 20.02
C GLU A 257 -5.74 -25.25 19.86
N ALA A 258 -6.58 -24.74 20.76
CA ALA A 258 -7.05 -23.35 20.74
C ALA A 258 -5.93 -22.30 20.61
N LYS A 259 -4.74 -22.55 21.16
CA LYS A 259 -3.58 -21.64 21.05
C LYS A 259 -3.08 -21.48 19.61
N PHE A 260 -3.02 -22.58 18.86
CA PHE A 260 -2.61 -22.57 17.45
C PHE A 260 -3.64 -21.86 16.58
N VAL A 261 -4.92 -22.15 16.82
CA VAL A 261 -6.04 -21.47 16.13
C VAL A 261 -5.97 -19.96 16.36
N VAL A 262 -5.85 -19.51 17.62
CA VAL A 262 -5.79 -18.08 17.95
C VAL A 262 -4.60 -17.39 17.27
N THR A 263 -3.43 -18.02 17.29
CA THR A 263 -2.21 -17.41 16.72
C THR A 263 -2.27 -17.34 15.20
N SER A 264 -2.69 -18.43 14.56
CA SER A 264 -2.91 -18.53 13.11
C SER A 264 -3.92 -17.51 12.60
N VAL A 265 -5.08 -17.42 13.27
CA VAL A 265 -6.14 -16.45 12.91
C VAL A 265 -5.66 -15.02 13.16
N SER A 266 -4.90 -14.76 14.24
CA SER A 266 -4.34 -13.44 14.52
C SER A 266 -3.35 -13.00 13.44
N PHE A 267 -2.52 -13.92 12.95
CA PHE A 267 -1.57 -13.66 11.87
C PHE A 267 -2.29 -13.33 10.56
N ALA A 268 -3.25 -14.15 10.15
CA ALA A 268 -4.07 -13.88 8.96
C ALA A 268 -4.85 -12.56 9.09
N ALA A 269 -5.46 -12.31 10.25
CA ALA A 269 -6.22 -11.11 10.53
C ALA A 269 -5.37 -9.84 10.45
N LEU A 270 -4.12 -9.86 10.93
CA LEU A 270 -3.21 -8.72 10.84
C LEU A 270 -3.04 -8.24 9.38
N PHE A 271 -2.74 -9.16 8.48
CA PHE A 271 -2.55 -8.85 7.06
C PHE A 271 -3.85 -8.49 6.36
N PHE A 272 -4.95 -9.16 6.70
CA PHE A 272 -6.28 -8.83 6.19
C PHE A 272 -6.70 -7.40 6.58
N ILE A 273 -6.46 -7.00 7.84
CA ILE A 273 -6.67 -5.63 8.32
C ILE A 273 -5.80 -4.63 7.54
N CYS A 274 -4.56 -4.98 7.21
CA CYS A 274 -3.70 -4.12 6.39
C CYS A 274 -4.32 -3.84 5.00
N ILE A 275 -4.89 -4.85 4.34
CA ILE A 275 -5.62 -4.66 3.06
C ILE A 275 -6.84 -3.78 3.25
N ILE A 276 -7.64 -4.01 4.30
CA ILE A 276 -8.82 -3.19 4.59
C ILE A 276 -8.41 -1.73 4.75
N ILE A 277 -7.40 -1.47 5.59
CA ILE A 277 -6.88 -0.12 5.81
C ILE A 277 -6.41 0.49 4.49
N LEU A 278 -5.63 -0.24 3.68
CA LEU A 278 -5.16 0.24 2.39
C LEU A 278 -6.32 0.62 1.46
N THR A 279 -7.35 -0.24 1.38
CA THR A 279 -8.55 -0.01 0.57
C THR A 279 -9.32 1.22 1.04
N LEU A 280 -9.51 1.36 2.35
CA LEU A 280 -10.16 2.54 2.95
C LEU A 280 -9.34 3.82 2.74
N MET A 281 -8.01 3.73 2.76
CA MET A 281 -7.14 4.87 2.48
C MET A 281 -7.27 5.34 1.03
N CYS A 282 -7.31 4.43 0.06
CA CYS A 282 -7.59 4.77 -1.36
C CYS A 282 -8.95 5.46 -1.51
N ASP A 283 -10.00 4.91 -0.89
CA ASP A 283 -11.34 5.51 -0.88
C ASP A 283 -11.35 6.90 -0.23
N MET A 284 -10.60 7.11 0.86
CA MET A 284 -10.49 8.42 1.50
C MET A 284 -9.82 9.45 0.60
N VAL A 285 -8.79 9.07 -0.17
CA VAL A 285 -8.17 9.99 -1.15
C VAL A 285 -9.21 10.41 -2.19
N LEU A 286 -9.92 9.44 -2.77
CA LEU A 286 -10.99 9.70 -3.74
C LEU A 286 -12.08 10.61 -3.14
N LYS A 287 -12.53 10.31 -1.92
CA LYS A 287 -13.54 11.10 -1.22
C LYS A 287 -13.11 12.55 -1.01
N GLU A 288 -11.85 12.78 -0.61
CA GLU A 288 -11.35 14.14 -0.43
C GLU A 288 -11.21 14.88 -1.78
N ALA A 289 -10.77 14.21 -2.84
CA ALA A 289 -10.72 14.78 -4.18
C ALA A 289 -12.13 15.15 -4.71
N THR A 290 -13.11 14.25 -4.59
CA THR A 290 -14.50 14.50 -5.03
C THR A 290 -15.19 15.60 -4.23
N LYS A 291 -14.86 15.78 -2.93
CA LYS A 291 -15.33 16.95 -2.17
C LYS A 291 -14.78 18.25 -2.74
N SER A 292 -13.52 18.24 -3.16
CA SER A 292 -12.87 19.42 -3.73
C SER A 292 -13.45 19.76 -5.12
N VAL A 293 -13.80 18.76 -5.94
CA VAL A 293 -14.56 18.98 -7.20
C VAL A 293 -15.93 19.58 -6.93
N ARG A 294 -16.70 19.02 -6.00
CA ARG A 294 -18.02 19.55 -5.63
C ARG A 294 -17.95 20.99 -5.15
N MET A 295 -16.89 21.33 -4.41
CA MET A 295 -16.66 22.71 -4.01
C MET A 295 -16.42 23.60 -5.22
N ALA A 296 -15.55 23.20 -6.15
CA ALA A 296 -15.27 23.96 -7.37
C ALA A 296 -16.54 24.21 -8.21
N ILE A 297 -17.41 23.20 -8.37
CA ILE A 297 -18.70 23.32 -9.08
C ILE A 297 -19.62 24.34 -8.41
N LYS A 298 -19.82 24.25 -7.09
CA LYS A 298 -20.68 25.19 -6.38
C LYS A 298 -20.21 26.64 -6.54
N LEU A 299 -18.91 26.84 -6.62
CA LEU A 299 -18.32 28.16 -6.76
C LEU A 299 -18.50 28.73 -8.18
N GLU A 300 -18.37 27.88 -9.20
CA GLU A 300 -18.72 28.19 -10.59
C GLU A 300 -20.17 28.72 -10.67
N GLU A 301 -21.10 27.98 -10.06
CA GLU A 301 -22.54 28.27 -10.08
C GLU A 301 -22.94 29.53 -9.28
N GLU A 302 -22.35 29.75 -8.10
CA GLU A 302 -22.77 30.79 -7.16
C GLU A 302 -22.11 32.16 -7.41
N PHE A 303 -20.86 32.20 -7.87
CA PHE A 303 -20.06 33.44 -7.82
C PHE A 303 -19.49 33.88 -9.16
N PHE A 304 -19.38 32.99 -10.13
CA PHE A 304 -18.52 33.20 -11.30
C PHE A 304 -19.13 32.78 -12.61
N LYS A 305 -20.47 32.83 -12.71
CA LYS A 305 -21.16 32.67 -13.98
C LYS A 305 -20.50 33.55 -15.03
N ASP A 306 -20.11 32.94 -16.14
CA ASP A 306 -19.47 33.55 -17.30
C ASP A 306 -18.01 33.99 -17.10
N ASN A 307 -17.29 33.49 -16.09
CA ASN A 307 -15.84 33.69 -15.96
C ASN A 307 -15.04 32.52 -16.59
N PRO A 308 -14.45 32.70 -17.79
CA PRO A 308 -13.78 31.62 -18.52
C PRO A 308 -12.56 31.04 -17.79
N GLU A 309 -11.93 31.80 -16.89
CA GLU A 309 -10.78 31.32 -16.12
C GLU A 309 -11.18 30.32 -15.04
N ILE A 310 -12.36 30.53 -14.46
CA ILE A 310 -12.90 29.68 -13.40
C ILE A 310 -13.51 28.44 -14.02
N ASP A 311 -14.17 28.56 -15.17
CA ASP A 311 -14.60 27.41 -15.97
C ASP A 311 -13.39 26.52 -16.32
N LYS A 312 -12.28 27.13 -16.77
CA LYS A 312 -11.02 26.41 -17.03
C LYS A 312 -10.47 25.74 -15.78
N LEU A 313 -10.49 26.42 -14.64
CA LEU A 313 -10.04 25.85 -13.37
C LEU A 313 -10.90 24.65 -12.93
N VAL A 314 -12.21 24.80 -13.00
CA VAL A 314 -13.17 23.76 -12.62
C VAL A 314 -13.04 22.58 -13.58
N PHE A 315 -12.86 22.83 -14.87
CA PHE A 315 -12.55 21.79 -15.85
C PHE A 315 -11.27 21.02 -15.50
N VAL A 316 -10.18 21.72 -15.14
CA VAL A 316 -8.94 21.09 -14.69
C VAL A 316 -9.17 20.25 -13.43
N ILE A 317 -9.92 20.76 -12.44
CA ILE A 317 -10.23 20.03 -11.22
C ILE A 317 -11.07 18.78 -11.50
N LYS A 318 -12.10 18.88 -12.34
CA LYS A 318 -12.99 17.78 -12.75
C LYS A 318 -12.24 16.69 -13.52
N SER A 319 -11.34 17.08 -14.42
CA SER A 319 -10.57 16.16 -15.27
C SER A 319 -9.41 15.46 -14.56
N ASN A 320 -9.03 15.93 -13.36
CA ASN A 320 -7.90 15.40 -12.58
C ASN A 320 -8.39 14.80 -11.25
N VAL A 321 -9.49 14.04 -11.28
CA VAL A 321 -9.93 13.22 -10.13
C VAL A 321 -9.11 11.93 -10.13
N PRO A 322 -8.49 11.55 -9.00
CA PRO A 322 -7.66 10.37 -8.94
C PRO A 322 -8.51 9.10 -9.02
N GLU A 323 -7.99 8.11 -9.73
CA GLU A 323 -8.55 6.75 -9.74
C GLU A 323 -7.47 5.77 -9.27
N PHE A 324 -7.81 4.83 -8.40
CA PHE A 324 -6.89 3.80 -7.92
C PHE A 324 -7.21 2.48 -8.61
N CYS A 325 -6.68 2.29 -9.82
CA CYS A 325 -6.92 1.07 -10.59
C CYS A 325 -5.75 0.08 -10.49
N ILE A 326 -6.05 -1.11 -9.99
CA ILE A 326 -5.11 -2.20 -9.76
C ILE A 326 -4.88 -2.95 -11.07
N ALA A 327 -3.67 -2.83 -11.59
CA ALA A 327 -3.14 -3.51 -12.78
C ALA A 327 -4.08 -3.45 -14.00
N ARG A 328 -4.94 -2.41 -14.05
CA ARG A 328 -6.03 -2.24 -15.03
C ARG A 328 -7.11 -3.33 -15.00
N PHE A 329 -7.12 -4.21 -14.00
CA PHE A 329 -8.16 -5.22 -13.82
C PHE A 329 -9.41 -4.66 -13.14
N PHE A 330 -9.24 -3.87 -12.08
CA PHE A 330 -10.34 -3.29 -11.33
C PHE A 330 -9.88 -2.05 -10.54
N CYS A 331 -10.81 -1.20 -10.14
CA CYS A 331 -10.52 -0.03 -9.31
C CYS A 331 -10.92 -0.29 -7.85
N ILE A 332 -10.10 0.22 -6.93
CA ILE A 332 -10.26 0.03 -5.50
C ILE A 332 -11.39 0.92 -5.00
N ASP A 333 -12.42 0.28 -4.45
CA ASP A 333 -13.55 0.90 -3.80
C ASP A 333 -13.84 0.17 -2.47
N ARG A 334 -14.76 0.69 -1.67
CA ARG A 334 -15.22 0.00 -0.44
C ARG A 334 -15.84 -1.37 -0.73
N GLY A 335 -16.45 -1.54 -1.90
CA GLY A 335 -17.04 -2.80 -2.36
C GLY A 335 -16.00 -3.92 -2.51
N THR A 336 -14.73 -3.56 -2.76
CA THR A 336 -13.61 -4.48 -2.92
C THR A 336 -13.41 -5.33 -1.67
N ILE A 337 -13.59 -4.77 -0.47
CA ILE A 337 -13.52 -5.52 0.79
C ILE A 337 -14.58 -6.62 0.82
N PHE A 338 -15.83 -6.28 0.52
CA PHE A 338 -16.92 -7.25 0.50
C PHE A 338 -16.73 -8.33 -0.58
N ARG A 339 -16.22 -7.96 -1.76
CA ARG A 339 -15.90 -8.91 -2.82
C ARG A 339 -14.82 -9.91 -2.38
N ILE A 340 -13.74 -9.44 -1.77
CA ILE A 340 -12.67 -10.30 -1.25
C ILE A 340 -13.22 -11.23 -0.16
N SER A 341 -13.94 -10.70 0.83
CA SER A 341 -14.53 -11.50 1.91
C SER A 341 -15.51 -12.55 1.38
N SER A 342 -16.37 -12.18 0.42
CA SER A 342 -17.33 -13.11 -0.20
C SER A 342 -16.61 -14.26 -0.90
N ASN A 343 -15.56 -13.97 -1.67
CA ASN A 343 -14.79 -15.00 -2.36
C ASN A 343 -14.09 -15.95 -1.39
N ILE A 344 -13.51 -15.42 -0.30
CA ILE A 344 -12.88 -16.21 0.76
C ILE A 344 -13.91 -17.16 1.40
N ILE A 345 -15.08 -16.63 1.80
CA ILE A 345 -16.15 -17.42 2.42
C ILE A 345 -16.63 -18.52 1.47
N THR A 346 -16.93 -18.18 0.21
CA THR A 346 -17.35 -19.16 -0.79
C THR A 346 -16.32 -20.27 -0.98
N PHE A 347 -15.03 -19.91 -1.06
CA PHE A 347 -13.98 -20.91 -1.24
C PHE A 347 -13.81 -21.82 -0.03
N ILE A 348 -13.91 -21.28 1.19
CA ILE A 348 -13.89 -22.07 2.43
C ILE A 348 -15.06 -23.04 2.48
N ILE A 349 -16.28 -22.61 2.12
CA ILE A 349 -17.45 -23.50 2.07
C ILE A 349 -17.19 -24.67 1.11
N VAL A 350 -16.64 -24.39 -0.07
CA VAL A 350 -16.29 -25.44 -1.04
C VAL A 350 -15.23 -26.39 -0.47
N MET A 351 -14.18 -25.89 0.17
CA MET A 351 -13.16 -26.75 0.81
C MET A 351 -13.75 -27.65 1.89
N LEU A 352 -14.66 -27.13 2.73
CA LEU A 352 -15.33 -27.90 3.77
C LEU A 352 -16.23 -28.99 3.17
N GLN A 353 -16.91 -28.71 2.06
CA GLN A 353 -17.77 -29.67 1.37
C GLN A 353 -17.00 -30.86 0.79
N PHE A 354 -15.77 -30.65 0.29
CA PHE A 354 -14.93 -31.72 -0.24
C PHE A 354 -14.21 -32.54 0.84
N LYS A 355 -14.30 -32.13 2.11
CA LYS A 355 -13.69 -32.84 3.23
C LYS A 355 -14.64 -33.89 3.84
N ASN A 356 -15.95 -33.65 3.77
CA ASN A 356 -16.99 -34.60 4.17
C ASN A 356 -17.36 -35.50 2.99
#